data_AF-A0A3M1WIM3-F1
#
_entry.id   AF-A0A3M1WIM3-F1
#
_cell.length_a   1.000
_cell.length_b   1.000
_cell.length_c   1.000
_cell.angle_alpha   90.00
_cell.angle_beta   90.00
_cell.angle_gamma   90.00
#
_symmetry.space_group_name_H-M   'P 1'
#
loop_
_entity.id
_entity.type
_entity.pdbx_description
1 polymer ?
#
loop_
_entity_poly.entity_id
_entity_poly.type
_entity_poly.pdbx_seq_one_letter_code
_entity_poly.pdbx_strand_id
1 'polypeptide(L)'
;MRPFSWLAGLFLVLAAGIVQAASIEETRRMAAAGAVDLALQTIDRVQPAADRQPGRWAEWERLRLELLADKGDWPALLARTRNLPEGAPAALRRQAAELRARALLESGQPAQARRVWAELIWNTEPKQLEHKALRRWRFGILKALMAEPDPAPALAAWRRFQQDYPELTDDELEQRVRFALRAGQPDEALEQLKDRRGEALEPWWLLARLRSGKTPPADIMKAAEAAAGKAESTAVQGRLWLIAAEAAARAGRGRNRVRDLEQALKRLPVARDALLRVRADDLWDSYLDYGRWLGNRARLLQGDDAAWLALAEQEKDPLKRRALHALVAIEGSVEAVRAQGHERLLRDLGADDGLLLENLYLHSANFPGIDYIPQVVRLRLAERALEQGRHDQASELMQGIEAPPEGMDPFDWGLRLARIHILGGREDRGIDGLYRVLGSRARLGRDEADRFLQAVFDLQTLKRDEDALKLLGALLPRLEDRGQVREVYYWMADSWKALGEYDRAATFYLRSALLPDGVGLDPWGQTARFQAAEMLARAGLVEDARRLYEQLLRITHDRKRRIVLRQRLQQLHLQE
;
A
#
# COMPACT_ATOMS: atom_id res chain seq x y z
N MET A 1 -53.81 18.27 6.80
CA MET A 1 -53.16 18.61 8.09
C MET A 1 -51.93 19.44 7.79
N ARG A 2 -51.83 20.60 8.46
CA ARG A 2 -50.75 21.60 8.42
C ARG A 2 -49.39 21.01 8.89
N PRO A 3 -48.22 21.70 8.79
CA PRO A 3 -47.91 22.99 8.13
C PRO A 3 -46.57 23.06 7.32
N PHE A 4 -46.39 24.21 6.65
CA PHE A 4 -45.16 25.03 6.47
C PHE A 4 -44.00 24.53 5.58
N SER A 5 -43.72 25.19 4.43
CA SER A 5 -42.91 26.44 4.24
C SER A 5 -41.41 26.15 4.41
N TRP A 6 -40.49 26.48 3.49
CA TRP A 6 -39.99 27.81 3.06
C TRP A 6 -39.16 27.64 1.76
N LEU A 7 -39.32 28.46 0.71
CA LEU A 7 -38.65 29.75 0.46
C LEU A 7 -37.12 29.71 0.38
N ALA A 8 -36.58 29.82 -0.84
CA ALA A 8 -35.39 30.61 -1.21
C ALA A 8 -35.33 30.65 -2.75
N GLY A 9 -35.44 31.77 -3.47
CA GLY A 9 -35.08 33.13 -3.10
C GLY A 9 -33.63 33.39 -3.50
N LEU A 10 -33.46 33.89 -4.72
CA LEU A 10 -32.21 34.35 -5.31
C LEU A 10 -31.53 35.36 -4.38
N PHE A 11 -30.25 35.16 -4.07
CA PHE A 11 -29.34 36.23 -3.70
C PHE A 11 -27.99 35.96 -4.35
N LEU A 12 -27.76 36.68 -5.46
CA LEU A 12 -26.44 36.90 -6.03
C LEU A 12 -25.79 37.99 -5.17
N VAL A 13 -25.16 37.58 -4.09
CA VAL A 13 -24.15 38.38 -3.40
C VAL A 13 -22.82 37.80 -3.83
N LEU A 14 -21.93 38.68 -4.30
CA LEU A 14 -20.50 38.47 -4.34
C LEU A 14 -20.05 37.75 -3.06
N ALA A 15 -19.92 36.43 -3.12
CA ALA A 15 -19.15 35.71 -2.14
C ALA A 15 -17.68 36.02 -2.48
N ALA A 16 -17.20 37.18 -2.05
CA ALA A 16 -15.96 37.15 -1.30
C ALA A 16 -16.21 36.06 -0.26
N GLY A 17 -15.71 34.86 -0.55
CA GLY A 17 -15.89 33.72 0.33
C GLY A 17 -15.44 34.20 1.69
N ILE A 18 -16.39 34.38 2.60
CA ILE A 18 -16.07 34.35 4.00
C ILE A 18 -15.51 32.95 4.13
N VAL A 19 -14.18 32.83 4.04
CA VAL A 19 -13.45 31.66 4.50
C VAL A 19 -13.94 31.54 5.93
N GLN A 20 -14.93 30.67 6.13
CA GLN A 20 -15.35 30.29 7.46
C GLN A 20 -14.04 29.77 8.06
N ALA A 21 -13.49 30.51 9.02
CA ALA A 21 -12.17 30.22 9.54
C ALA A 21 -12.19 28.76 9.99
N ALA A 22 -11.47 27.90 9.26
CA ALA A 22 -11.52 26.47 9.48
C ALA A 22 -11.23 26.23 10.96
N SER A 23 -12.13 25.50 11.64
CA SER A 23 -11.96 25.23 13.06
C SER A 23 -10.86 24.19 13.28
N ILE A 24 -10.29 24.18 14.49
CA ILE A 24 -9.32 23.15 14.91
C ILE A 24 -9.94 21.75 14.75
N GLU A 25 -11.23 21.60 15.07
CA GLU A 25 -11.92 20.30 15.03
C GLU A 25 -12.20 19.83 13.59
N GLU A 26 -12.52 20.74 12.67
CA GLU A 26 -12.60 20.40 11.23
C GLU A 26 -11.24 19.96 10.70
N THR A 27 -10.18 20.69 11.05
CA THR A 27 -8.81 20.38 10.63
C THR A 27 -8.36 19.01 11.15
N ARG A 28 -8.70 18.68 12.40
CA ARG A 28 -8.46 17.34 12.98
C ARG A 28 -9.21 16.24 12.24
N ARG A 29 -10.48 16.47 11.90
CA ARG A 29 -11.29 15.50 11.12
C ARG A 29 -10.73 15.28 9.72
N MET A 30 -10.20 16.32 9.07
CA MET A 30 -9.51 16.17 7.78
C MET A 30 -8.30 15.25 7.88
N ALA A 31 -7.45 15.45 8.89
CA ALA A 31 -6.30 14.58 9.13
C ALA A 31 -6.71 13.14 9.44
N ALA A 32 -7.73 12.94 10.29
CA ALA A 32 -8.27 11.62 10.61
C ALA A 32 -8.87 10.90 9.39
N ALA A 33 -9.36 11.64 8.40
CA ALA A 33 -9.81 11.11 7.10
C ALA A 33 -8.65 10.84 6.11
N GLY A 34 -7.39 10.96 6.55
CA GLY A 34 -6.19 10.71 5.75
C GLY A 34 -5.64 11.94 5.02
N ALA A 35 -6.30 13.11 5.11
CA ALA A 35 -5.87 14.33 4.43
C ALA A 35 -4.92 15.19 5.29
N VAL A 36 -3.83 14.60 5.79
CA VAL A 36 -2.90 15.24 6.75
C VAL A 36 -2.23 16.49 6.15
N ASP A 37 -1.84 16.45 4.88
CA ASP A 37 -1.20 17.61 4.22
C ASP A 37 -2.16 18.78 4.02
N LEU A 38 -3.42 18.49 3.68
CA LEU A 38 -4.46 19.50 3.60
C LEU A 38 -4.72 20.13 4.98
N ALA A 39 -4.71 19.32 6.04
CA ALA A 39 -4.84 19.81 7.41
C ALA A 39 -3.66 20.74 7.76
N LEU A 40 -2.41 20.36 7.49
CA LEU A 40 -1.23 21.20 7.74
C LEU A 40 -1.27 22.53 6.96
N GLN A 41 -1.66 22.49 5.68
CA GLN A 41 -1.85 23.71 4.88
C GLN A 41 -2.97 24.60 5.43
N THR A 42 -4.02 24.00 5.98
CA THR A 42 -5.10 24.75 6.63
C THR A 42 -4.56 25.49 7.85
N ILE A 43 -3.75 24.84 8.69
CA ILE A 43 -3.10 25.49 9.84
C ILE A 43 -2.23 26.66 9.38
N ASP A 44 -1.45 26.53 8.30
CA ASP A 44 -0.63 27.63 7.77
C ASP A 44 -1.45 28.88 7.38
N ARG A 45 -2.70 28.69 6.95
CA ARG A 45 -3.59 29.79 6.54
C ARG A 45 -4.31 30.44 7.72
N VAL A 46 -4.68 29.66 8.74
CA VAL A 46 -5.63 30.11 9.78
C VAL A 46 -4.98 30.34 11.16
N GLN A 47 -3.77 29.83 11.40
CA GLN A 47 -3.08 29.99 12.67
C GLN A 47 -2.77 31.49 12.91
N PRO A 48 -3.23 32.09 14.03
CA PRO A 48 -2.95 33.49 14.32
C PRO A 48 -1.49 33.69 14.73
N ALA A 49 -0.99 34.92 14.61
CA ALA A 49 0.36 35.25 15.08
C ALA A 49 0.48 35.13 16.62
N ALA A 50 1.60 34.58 17.09
CA ALA A 50 1.83 34.26 18.50
C ALA A 50 1.88 35.49 19.42
N ASP A 51 2.35 36.62 18.91
CA ASP A 51 2.39 37.92 19.58
C ASP A 51 0.99 38.54 19.76
N ARG A 52 0.07 38.27 18.83
CA ARG A 52 -1.30 38.82 18.85
C ARG A 52 -2.27 37.98 19.67
N GLN A 53 -2.24 36.66 19.50
CA GLN A 53 -3.17 35.72 20.15
C GLN A 53 -2.44 34.47 20.66
N PRO A 54 -1.61 34.58 21.72
CA PRO A 54 -0.72 33.51 22.16
C PRO A 54 -1.45 32.22 22.55
N GLY A 55 -2.62 32.33 23.18
CA GLY A 55 -3.43 31.17 23.57
C GLY A 55 -3.94 30.38 22.36
N ARG A 56 -4.58 31.07 21.40
CA ARG A 56 -5.07 30.44 20.16
C ARG A 56 -3.95 29.94 19.26
N TRP A 57 -2.86 30.69 19.15
CA TRP A 57 -1.68 30.23 18.44
C TRP A 57 -1.16 28.91 19.02
N ALA A 58 -1.11 28.79 20.36
CA ALA A 58 -0.62 27.59 21.03
C ALA A 58 -1.52 26.36 20.82
N GLU A 59 -2.83 26.53 20.70
CA GLU A 59 -3.77 25.44 20.37
C GLU A 59 -3.53 24.90 18.95
N TRP A 60 -3.37 25.80 17.98
CA TRP A 60 -3.04 25.43 16.60
C TRP A 60 -1.65 24.81 16.48
N GLU A 61 -0.67 25.34 17.22
CA GLU A 61 0.68 24.79 17.21
C GLU A 61 0.70 23.38 17.82
N ARG A 62 -0.07 23.13 18.88
CA ARG A 62 -0.21 21.78 19.44
C ARG A 62 -0.70 20.78 18.38
N LEU A 63 -1.78 21.10 17.67
CA LEU A 63 -2.31 20.25 16.61
C LEU A 63 -1.25 20.03 15.52
N ARG A 64 -0.56 21.10 15.10
CA ARG A 64 0.51 20.99 14.10
C ARG A 64 1.60 20.00 14.52
N LEU A 65 2.11 20.12 15.74
CA LEU A 65 3.18 19.26 16.25
C LEU A 65 2.73 17.79 16.34
N GLU A 66 1.48 17.55 16.72
CA GLU A 66 0.85 16.21 16.72
C GLU A 66 0.78 15.63 15.30
N LEU A 67 0.25 16.39 14.34
CA LEU A 67 0.15 15.95 12.94
C LEU A 67 1.51 15.66 12.30
N LEU A 68 2.53 16.48 12.57
CA LEU A 68 3.89 16.23 12.08
C LEU A 68 4.50 14.97 12.70
N ALA A 69 4.27 14.73 13.99
CA ALA A 69 4.72 13.52 14.66
C ALA A 69 4.03 12.26 14.11
N ASP A 70 2.71 12.32 13.91
CA ASP A 70 1.92 11.20 13.37
C ASP A 70 2.28 10.89 11.91
N LYS A 71 2.58 11.92 11.11
CA LYS A 71 3.09 11.78 9.74
C LYS A 71 4.54 11.23 9.70
N GLY A 72 5.28 11.33 10.80
CA GLY A 72 6.71 11.01 10.84
C GLY A 72 7.59 12.05 10.14
N ASP A 73 7.13 13.29 9.98
CA ASP A 73 7.91 14.40 9.42
C ASP A 73 8.84 15.00 10.49
N TRP A 74 9.86 14.21 10.86
CA TRP A 74 10.82 14.57 11.90
C TRP A 74 11.60 15.85 11.61
N PRO A 75 12.07 16.13 10.37
CA PRO A 75 12.74 17.38 10.05
C PRO A 75 11.89 18.62 10.33
N ALA A 76 10.62 18.63 9.86
CA ALA A 76 9.72 19.76 10.11
C ALA A 76 9.40 19.91 11.60
N LEU A 77 9.18 18.80 12.31
CA LEU A 77 8.92 18.80 13.75
C LEU A 77 10.11 19.37 14.55
N LEU A 78 11.34 18.98 14.20
CA LEU A 78 12.56 19.50 14.84
C LEU A 78 12.75 20.99 14.58
N ALA A 79 12.48 21.47 13.37
CA ALA A 79 12.57 22.89 13.03
C ALA A 79 11.57 23.74 13.85
N ARG A 80 10.33 23.26 13.97
CA ARG A 80 9.27 23.93 14.74
C ARG A 80 9.57 23.96 16.24
N THR A 81 9.92 22.82 16.82
CA THR A 81 10.15 22.70 18.28
C THR A 81 11.42 23.40 18.78
N ARG A 82 12.40 23.66 17.90
CA ARG A 82 13.58 24.47 18.24
C ARG A 82 13.29 25.97 18.34
N ASN A 83 12.31 26.44 17.56
CA ASN A 83 12.03 27.87 17.36
C ASN A 83 10.66 28.28 17.93
N LEU A 84 10.36 27.87 19.17
CA LEU A 84 9.15 28.33 19.84
C LEU A 84 9.30 29.79 20.30
N PRO A 85 8.25 30.62 20.18
CA PRO A 85 8.25 31.98 20.72
C PRO A 85 8.54 32.03 22.22
N GLU A 86 9.25 33.07 22.67
CA GLU A 86 9.58 33.28 24.09
C GLU A 86 8.35 33.43 25.00
N GLY A 87 7.19 33.76 24.45
CA GLY A 87 5.91 33.83 25.16
C GLY A 87 5.10 32.53 25.17
N ALA A 88 5.61 31.44 24.58
CA ALA A 88 4.85 30.18 24.47
C ALA A 88 4.51 29.61 25.86
N PRO A 89 3.28 29.12 26.09
CA PRO A 89 2.88 28.55 27.37
C PRO A 89 3.79 27.40 27.82
N ALA A 90 4.09 27.31 29.11
CA ALA A 90 5.00 26.29 29.66
C ALA A 90 4.56 24.85 29.32
N ALA A 91 3.25 24.59 29.31
CA ALA A 91 2.70 23.29 28.92
C ALA A 91 3.01 22.94 27.45
N LEU A 92 2.91 23.90 26.53
CA LEU A 92 3.28 23.70 25.12
C LEU A 92 4.79 23.48 24.97
N ARG A 93 5.63 24.24 25.69
CA ARG A 93 7.08 24.03 25.65
C ARG A 93 7.48 22.64 26.11
N ARG A 94 6.85 22.14 27.18
CA ARG A 94 7.07 20.76 27.64
C ARG A 94 6.66 19.74 26.58
N GLN A 95 5.44 19.84 26.05
CA GLN A 95 4.96 18.94 24.99
C GLN A 95 5.89 18.97 23.77
N ALA A 96 6.32 20.15 23.33
CA ALA A 96 7.26 20.32 22.23
C ALA A 96 8.63 19.72 22.52
N ALA A 97 9.14 19.86 23.76
CA ALA A 97 10.39 19.21 24.16
C ALA A 97 10.27 17.68 24.18
N GLU A 98 9.15 17.12 24.64
CA GLU A 98 8.89 15.67 24.56
C GLU A 98 8.90 15.19 23.10
N LEU A 99 8.17 15.88 22.22
CA LEU A 99 8.12 15.56 20.79
C LEU A 99 9.48 15.75 20.11
N ARG A 100 10.23 16.80 20.46
CA ARG A 100 11.59 17.02 19.98
C ARG A 100 12.52 15.89 20.38
N ALA A 101 12.47 15.45 21.63
CA ALA A 101 13.32 14.36 22.10
C ALA A 101 13.00 13.04 21.39
N ARG A 102 11.71 12.76 21.11
CA ARG A 102 11.30 11.62 20.26
C ARG A 102 11.81 11.76 18.83
N ALA A 103 11.58 12.91 18.20
CA ALA A 103 12.02 13.17 16.83
C ALA A 103 13.55 13.06 16.67
N LEU A 104 14.31 13.52 17.66
CA LEU A 104 15.77 13.34 17.71
C LEU A 104 16.17 11.86 17.78
N LEU A 105 15.45 11.06 18.56
CA LEU A 105 15.71 9.62 18.66
C LEU A 105 15.44 8.91 17.32
N GLU A 106 14.28 9.18 16.72
CA GLU A 106 13.89 8.62 15.41
C GLU A 106 14.81 9.11 14.27
N SER A 107 15.39 10.31 14.41
CA SER A 107 16.37 10.86 13.47
C SER A 107 17.82 10.41 13.75
N GLY A 108 18.04 9.39 14.58
CA GLY A 108 19.36 8.83 14.85
C GLY A 108 20.29 9.73 15.69
N GLN A 109 19.73 10.63 16.50
CA GLN A 109 20.48 11.57 17.36
C GLN A 109 20.24 11.28 18.87
N PRO A 110 20.57 10.07 19.37
CA PRO A 110 20.22 9.65 20.73
C PRO A 110 20.85 10.50 21.83
N ALA A 111 22.11 10.93 21.67
CA ALA A 111 22.77 11.77 22.66
C ALA A 111 22.08 13.14 22.85
N GLN A 112 21.54 13.72 21.78
CA GLN A 112 20.76 14.96 21.87
C GLN A 112 19.38 14.70 22.49
N ALA A 113 18.70 13.62 22.09
CA ALA A 113 17.43 13.21 22.70
C ALA A 113 17.55 13.05 24.22
N ARG A 114 18.63 12.39 24.67
CA ARG A 114 18.94 12.20 26.10
C ARG A 114 19.09 13.53 26.84
N ARG A 115 19.77 14.52 26.26
CA ARG A 115 19.91 15.87 26.85
C ARG A 115 18.56 16.54 27.02
N VAL A 116 17.70 16.50 26.00
CA VAL A 116 16.35 17.10 26.07
C VAL A 116 15.50 16.41 27.15
N TRP A 117 15.55 15.08 27.26
CA TRP A 117 14.85 14.36 28.33
C TRP A 117 15.39 14.70 29.73
N ALA A 118 16.71 14.83 29.88
CA ALA A 118 17.32 15.23 31.14
C ALA A 118 16.94 16.67 31.51
N GLU A 119 16.97 17.61 30.56
CA GLU A 119 16.54 19.00 30.74
C GLU A 119 15.07 19.08 31.17
N LEU A 120 14.18 18.25 30.59
CA LEU A 120 12.78 18.17 31.04
C LEU A 120 12.68 17.82 32.53
N ILE A 121 13.49 16.88 33.02
CA ILE A 121 13.52 16.48 34.43
C ILE A 121 14.08 17.61 35.31
N TRP A 122 15.19 18.22 34.92
CA TRP A 122 15.90 19.21 35.76
C TRP A 122 15.26 20.60 35.75
N ASN A 123 14.60 20.99 34.66
CA ASN A 123 14.00 22.32 34.50
C ASN A 123 12.49 22.36 34.85
N THR A 124 11.89 21.23 35.24
CA THR A 124 10.51 21.19 35.73
C THR A 124 10.51 21.31 37.25
N GLU A 125 9.78 22.30 37.77
CA GLU A 125 9.63 22.47 39.22
C GLU A 125 9.04 21.20 39.87
N PRO A 126 9.53 20.76 41.04
CA PRO A 126 9.06 19.54 41.70
C PRO A 126 7.54 19.49 41.91
N LYS A 127 6.90 20.64 42.18
CA LYS A 127 5.44 20.74 42.37
C LYS A 127 4.64 20.52 41.09
N GLN A 128 5.25 20.72 39.92
CA GLN A 128 4.63 20.52 38.60
C GLN A 128 5.00 19.16 37.99
N LEU A 129 5.88 18.40 38.65
CA LEU A 129 6.41 17.14 38.14
C LEU A 129 5.49 15.98 38.52
N GLU A 130 4.59 15.63 37.63
CA GLU A 130 3.75 14.44 37.80
C GLU A 130 4.58 13.15 37.77
N HIS A 131 4.31 12.22 38.69
CA HIS A 131 5.01 10.92 38.73
C HIS A 131 4.96 10.16 37.40
N LYS A 132 3.83 10.23 36.68
CA LYS A 132 3.67 9.61 35.35
C LYS A 132 4.58 10.28 34.31
N ALA A 133 4.70 11.60 34.32
CA ALA A 133 5.58 12.33 33.42
C ALA A 133 7.05 12.00 33.70
N LEU A 134 7.46 12.00 34.97
CA LEU A 134 8.82 11.64 35.38
C LEU A 134 9.20 10.22 34.94
N ARG A 135 8.31 9.24 35.14
CA ARG A 135 8.53 7.85 34.67
C ARG A 135 8.72 7.80 33.16
N ARG A 136 7.87 8.49 32.39
CA ARG A 136 7.99 8.58 30.92
C ARG A 136 9.31 9.22 30.49
N TRP A 137 9.75 10.30 31.12
CA TRP A 137 10.99 11.00 30.74
C TRP A 137 12.23 10.18 31.08
N ARG A 138 12.25 9.50 32.25
CA ARG A 138 13.32 8.55 32.60
C ARG A 138 13.37 7.38 31.62
N PHE A 139 12.21 6.89 31.19
CA PHE A 139 12.14 5.88 30.13
C PHE A 139 12.61 6.43 28.77
N GLY A 140 12.37 7.70 28.47
CA GLY A 140 12.93 8.40 27.32
C GLY A 140 14.46 8.44 27.33
N ILE A 141 15.07 8.70 28.50
CA ILE A 141 16.53 8.61 28.70
C ILE A 141 17.02 7.19 28.42
N LEU A 142 16.35 6.17 28.95
CA LEU A 142 16.68 4.77 28.66
C LEU A 142 16.64 4.45 27.18
N LYS A 143 15.57 4.85 26.47
CA LYS A 143 15.46 4.65 25.02
C LYS A 143 16.60 5.30 24.25
N ALA A 144 17.01 6.51 24.65
CA ALA A 144 18.16 7.17 24.06
C ALA A 144 19.47 6.40 24.32
N LEU A 145 19.71 5.96 25.54
CA LEU A 145 20.90 5.15 25.88
C LEU A 145 20.93 3.81 25.13
N MET A 146 19.78 3.14 24.97
CA MET A 146 19.69 1.88 24.22
C MET A 146 19.95 2.02 22.72
N ALA A 147 19.87 3.25 22.18
CA ALA A 147 20.17 3.56 20.79
C ALA A 147 21.63 3.99 20.59
N GLU A 148 22.42 4.12 21.67
CA GLU A 148 23.85 4.37 21.58
C GLU A 148 24.64 3.08 21.39
N PRO A 149 25.85 3.12 20.79
CA PRO A 149 26.62 1.92 20.49
C PRO A 149 27.11 1.14 21.73
N ASP A 150 27.39 1.83 22.84
CA ASP A 150 27.82 1.20 24.08
C ASP A 150 26.61 0.77 24.91
N PRO A 151 26.43 -0.55 25.16
CA PRO A 151 25.27 -1.02 25.93
C PRO A 151 25.40 -0.79 27.44
N ALA A 152 26.60 -0.58 27.99
CA ALA A 152 26.82 -0.56 29.43
C ALA A 152 26.05 0.56 30.17
N PRO A 153 26.00 1.82 29.67
CA PRO A 153 25.20 2.88 30.28
C PRO A 153 23.70 2.54 30.33
N ALA A 154 23.16 1.92 29.27
CA ALA A 154 21.77 1.54 29.21
C ALA A 154 21.44 0.40 30.19
N LEU A 155 22.31 -0.61 30.33
CA LEU A 155 22.15 -1.68 31.32
C LEU A 155 22.14 -1.14 32.75
N ALA A 156 23.06 -0.22 33.08
CA ALA A 156 23.10 0.44 34.38
C ALA A 156 21.83 1.26 34.64
N ALA A 157 21.39 2.03 33.64
CA ALA A 157 20.18 2.83 33.73
C ALA A 157 18.93 1.94 33.91
N TRP A 158 18.87 0.76 33.27
CA TRP A 158 17.76 -0.18 33.44
C TRP A 158 17.64 -0.67 34.89
N ARG A 159 18.77 -1.02 35.52
CA ARG A 159 18.80 -1.41 36.94
C ARG A 159 18.28 -0.27 37.82
N ARG A 160 18.70 0.97 37.55
CA ARG A 160 18.22 2.13 38.30
C ARG A 160 16.73 2.38 38.09
N PHE A 161 16.25 2.26 36.86
CA PHE A 161 14.84 2.42 36.54
C PHE A 161 13.99 1.37 37.25
N GLN A 162 14.41 0.11 37.32
CA GLN A 162 13.69 -0.93 38.03
C GLN A 162 13.72 -0.74 39.56
N GLN A 163 14.80 -0.20 40.13
CA GLN A 163 14.83 0.18 41.55
C GLN A 163 13.75 1.23 41.87
N ASP A 164 13.59 2.21 40.99
CA ASP A 164 12.61 3.29 41.15
C ASP A 164 11.19 2.85 40.75
N TYR A 165 11.07 1.86 39.85
CA TYR A 165 9.82 1.31 39.32
C TYR A 165 9.89 -0.23 39.25
N PRO A 166 9.64 -0.94 40.38
CA PRO A 166 9.79 -2.40 40.45
C PRO A 166 8.90 -3.16 39.47
N GLU A 167 7.70 -2.64 39.22
CA GLU A 167 6.72 -3.20 38.30
C GLU A 167 6.89 -2.60 36.90
N LEU A 168 7.50 -3.38 36.01
CA LEU A 168 7.56 -3.07 34.58
C LEU A 168 6.26 -3.48 33.89
N THR A 169 5.81 -2.70 32.93
CA THR A 169 4.79 -3.14 31.96
C THR A 169 5.35 -4.26 31.07
N ASP A 170 4.50 -5.04 30.42
CA ASP A 170 4.97 -6.07 29.47
C ASP A 170 5.83 -5.48 28.35
N ASP A 171 5.46 -4.30 27.84
CA ASP A 171 6.23 -3.58 26.80
C ASP A 171 7.62 -3.14 27.26
N GLU A 172 7.74 -2.69 28.52
CA GLU A 172 9.02 -2.30 29.11
C GLU A 172 9.88 -3.52 29.39
N LEU A 173 9.27 -4.60 29.88
CA LEU A 173 9.95 -5.87 30.11
C LEU A 173 10.47 -6.45 28.79
N GLU A 174 9.64 -6.47 27.74
CA GLU A 174 10.05 -6.90 26.41
C GLU A 174 11.22 -6.05 25.88
N GLN A 175 11.13 -4.72 25.97
CA GLN A 175 12.22 -3.83 25.53
C GLN A 175 13.53 -4.11 26.26
N ARG A 176 13.47 -4.34 27.58
CA ARG A 176 14.65 -4.69 28.37
C ARG A 176 15.25 -6.02 27.96
N VAL A 177 14.43 -7.07 27.85
CA VAL A 177 14.86 -8.42 27.47
C VAL A 177 15.51 -8.39 26.08
N ARG A 178 14.85 -7.74 25.11
CA ARG A 178 15.38 -7.59 23.76
C ARG A 178 16.69 -6.80 23.76
N PHE A 179 16.82 -5.78 24.61
CA PHE A 179 18.08 -5.06 24.76
C PHE A 179 19.20 -5.94 25.33
N ALA A 180 18.95 -6.68 26.40
CA ALA A 180 19.92 -7.61 26.98
C ALA A 180 20.37 -8.68 25.96
N LEU A 181 19.44 -9.23 25.16
CA LEU A 181 19.77 -10.18 24.10
C LEU A 181 20.63 -9.58 22.98
N ARG A 182 20.42 -8.29 22.64
CA ARG A 182 21.27 -7.57 21.67
C ARG A 182 22.65 -7.29 22.24
N ALA A 183 22.73 -7.01 23.54
CA ALA A 183 23.98 -6.81 24.28
C ALA A 183 24.73 -8.11 24.59
N GLY A 184 24.27 -9.28 24.10
CA GLY A 184 24.93 -10.56 24.33
C GLY A 184 24.79 -11.08 25.76
N GLN A 185 23.76 -10.64 26.50
CA GLN A 185 23.48 -11.05 27.88
C GLN A 185 22.21 -11.91 27.98
N PRO A 186 22.21 -13.14 27.43
CA PRO A 186 21.04 -14.01 27.46
C PRO A 186 20.65 -14.43 28.89
N ASP A 187 21.61 -14.53 29.81
CA ASP A 187 21.34 -14.89 31.19
C ASP A 187 20.59 -13.78 31.96
N GLU A 188 20.91 -12.50 31.71
CA GLU A 188 20.13 -11.40 32.28
C GLU A 188 18.70 -11.43 31.74
N ALA A 189 18.52 -11.68 30.43
CA ALA A 189 17.20 -11.82 29.84
C ALA A 189 16.38 -12.96 30.45
N LEU A 190 17.01 -14.11 30.74
CA LEU A 190 16.34 -15.24 31.40
C LEU A 190 15.92 -14.90 32.83
N GLU A 191 16.78 -14.22 33.59
CA GLU A 191 16.46 -13.83 34.97
C GLU A 191 15.26 -12.88 35.01
N GLN A 192 15.18 -11.92 34.08
CA GLN A 192 14.02 -11.01 34.00
C GLN A 192 12.70 -11.71 33.61
N LEU A 193 12.77 -12.86 32.94
CA LEU A 193 11.61 -13.62 32.46
C LEU A 193 11.22 -14.80 33.34
N LYS A 194 11.94 -15.04 34.45
CA LYS A 194 11.78 -16.24 35.29
C LYS A 194 10.35 -16.41 35.80
N ASP A 195 9.76 -15.32 36.31
CA ASP A 195 8.45 -15.33 36.96
C ASP A 195 7.34 -14.67 36.11
N ARG A 196 7.68 -14.23 34.88
CA ARG A 196 6.74 -13.59 33.95
C ARG A 196 6.80 -14.23 32.58
N ARG A 197 5.70 -14.88 32.23
CA ARG A 197 5.52 -15.64 30.99
C ARG A 197 4.23 -15.17 30.33
N GLY A 198 4.20 -15.26 29.01
CA GLY A 198 3.05 -14.85 28.20
C GLY A 198 3.38 -15.04 26.74
N GLU A 199 2.36 -15.06 25.88
CA GLU A 199 2.53 -15.31 24.45
C GLU A 199 3.54 -14.35 23.81
N ALA A 200 3.45 -13.05 24.10
CA ALA A 200 4.37 -12.04 23.56
C ALA A 200 5.83 -12.22 24.03
N LEU A 201 6.05 -12.76 25.23
CA LEU A 201 7.38 -12.93 25.83
C LEU A 201 8.01 -14.30 25.54
N GLU A 202 7.21 -15.28 25.11
CA GLU A 202 7.67 -16.65 24.82
C GLU A 202 8.81 -16.71 23.79
N PRO A 203 8.76 -15.98 22.65
CA PRO A 203 9.86 -15.98 21.68
C PRO A 203 11.18 -15.53 22.32
N TRP A 204 11.13 -14.49 23.13
CA TRP A 204 12.34 -13.90 23.72
C TRP A 204 12.98 -14.81 24.76
N TRP A 205 12.16 -15.53 25.53
CA TRP A 205 12.67 -16.54 26.44
C TRP A 205 13.33 -17.72 25.72
N LEU A 206 12.69 -18.26 24.68
CA LEU A 206 13.27 -19.36 23.91
C LEU A 206 14.56 -18.94 23.20
N LEU A 207 14.59 -17.72 22.66
CA LEU A 207 15.81 -17.15 22.08
C LEU A 207 16.92 -16.98 23.14
N ALA A 208 16.57 -16.50 24.33
CA ALA A 208 17.51 -16.37 25.44
C ALA A 208 18.09 -17.73 25.87
N ARG A 209 17.25 -18.78 25.96
CA ARG A 209 17.71 -20.15 26.25
C ARG A 209 18.60 -20.73 25.15
N LEU A 210 18.27 -20.45 23.89
CA LEU A 210 19.11 -20.87 22.76
C LEU A 210 20.49 -20.22 22.82
N ARG A 211 20.54 -18.93 23.14
CA ARG A 211 21.77 -18.13 23.15
C ARG A 211 22.61 -18.30 24.40
N SER A 212 22.01 -18.65 25.54
CA SER A 212 22.77 -18.99 26.75
C SER A 212 23.54 -20.31 26.61
N GLY A 213 23.16 -21.16 25.65
CA GLY A 213 23.80 -22.46 25.40
C GLY A 213 23.53 -23.50 26.49
N LYS A 214 22.74 -23.17 27.51
CA LYS A 214 22.42 -24.06 28.65
C LYS A 214 21.40 -25.15 28.29
N THR A 215 20.68 -25.01 27.19
CA THR A 215 19.73 -26.00 26.69
C THR A 215 20.17 -26.48 25.29
N PRO A 216 20.14 -27.80 25.00
CA PRO A 216 20.46 -28.31 23.67
C PRO A 216 19.59 -27.66 22.58
N PRO A 217 20.17 -27.25 21.43
CA PRO A 217 19.40 -26.60 20.36
C PRO A 217 18.22 -27.44 19.84
N ALA A 218 18.36 -28.77 19.80
CA ALA A 218 17.29 -29.67 19.36
C ALA A 218 16.04 -29.61 20.27
N ASP A 219 16.22 -29.35 21.57
CA ASP A 219 15.11 -29.23 22.52
C ASP A 219 14.43 -27.87 22.39
N ILE A 220 15.22 -26.81 22.16
CA ILE A 220 14.67 -25.47 21.88
C ILE A 220 13.88 -25.46 20.58
N MET A 221 14.38 -26.13 19.53
CA MET A 221 13.68 -26.30 18.26
C MET A 221 12.27 -26.88 18.50
N LYS A 222 12.16 -28.04 19.16
CA LYS A 222 10.86 -28.66 19.47
C LYS A 222 9.96 -27.78 20.33
N ALA A 223 10.52 -27.10 21.33
CA ALA A 223 9.75 -26.19 22.18
C ALA A 223 9.19 -25.00 21.40
N ALA A 224 9.99 -24.41 20.50
CA ALA A 224 9.59 -23.32 19.64
C ALA A 224 8.51 -23.73 18.62
N GLU A 225 8.64 -24.91 18.00
CA GLU A 225 7.60 -25.47 17.11
C GLU A 225 6.26 -25.67 17.86
N ALA A 226 6.32 -26.25 19.06
CA ALA A 226 5.13 -26.51 19.86
C ALA A 226 4.47 -25.20 20.34
N ALA A 227 5.27 -24.18 20.70
CA ALA A 227 4.77 -22.86 21.04
C ALA A 227 4.15 -22.16 19.83
N ALA A 228 4.78 -22.27 18.66
CA ALA A 228 4.28 -21.68 17.42
C ALA A 228 2.92 -22.27 17.00
N GLY A 229 2.69 -23.57 17.24
CA GLY A 229 1.41 -24.21 16.98
C GLY A 229 0.27 -23.80 17.93
N LYS A 230 0.59 -23.14 19.05
CA LYS A 230 -0.38 -22.70 20.07
C LYS A 230 -0.57 -21.19 20.12
N ALA A 231 0.34 -20.41 19.56
CA ALA A 231 0.26 -18.95 19.55
C ALA A 231 -0.93 -18.48 18.70
N GLU A 232 -1.65 -17.47 19.16
CA GLU A 232 -2.80 -16.86 18.48
C GLU A 232 -2.33 -15.77 17.50
N SER A 233 -1.30 -15.01 17.88
CA SER A 233 -0.74 -13.94 17.06
C SER A 233 0.13 -14.48 15.94
N THR A 234 -0.23 -14.18 14.68
CA THR A 234 0.58 -14.53 13.49
C THR A 234 2.02 -14.03 13.58
N ALA A 235 2.23 -12.85 14.18
CA ALA A 235 3.57 -12.29 14.36
C ALA A 235 4.40 -13.10 15.39
N VAL A 236 3.78 -13.53 16.49
CA VAL A 236 4.43 -14.39 17.49
C VAL A 236 4.72 -15.77 16.91
N GLN A 237 3.75 -16.38 16.20
CA GLN A 237 3.95 -17.64 15.49
C GLN A 237 5.18 -17.57 14.58
N GLY A 238 5.28 -16.54 13.74
CA GLY A 238 6.41 -16.37 12.84
C GLY A 238 7.76 -16.22 13.55
N ARG A 239 7.82 -15.47 14.67
CA ARG A 239 9.05 -15.34 15.48
C ARG A 239 9.48 -16.67 16.08
N LEU A 240 8.53 -17.46 16.57
CA LEU A 240 8.78 -18.79 17.13
C LEU A 240 9.30 -19.76 16.05
N TRP A 241 8.70 -19.76 14.85
CA TRP A 241 9.22 -20.53 13.72
C TRP A 241 10.64 -20.13 13.33
N LEU A 242 10.97 -18.84 13.38
CA LEU A 242 12.33 -18.38 13.11
C LEU A 242 13.34 -18.83 14.18
N ILE A 243 12.93 -18.84 15.46
CA ILE A 243 13.76 -19.41 16.55
C ILE A 243 13.93 -20.92 16.36
N ALA A 244 12.89 -21.64 15.95
CA ALA A 244 12.97 -23.06 15.61
C ALA A 244 13.97 -23.30 14.47
N ALA A 245 13.92 -22.49 13.42
CA ALA A 245 14.87 -22.56 12.31
C ALA A 245 16.33 -22.31 12.74
N GLU A 246 16.57 -21.29 13.58
CA GLU A 246 17.90 -21.01 14.13
C GLU A 246 18.40 -22.18 14.99
N ALA A 247 17.53 -22.75 15.82
CA ALA A 247 17.85 -23.90 16.65
C ALA A 247 18.10 -25.17 15.83
N ALA A 248 17.31 -25.41 14.77
CA ALA A 248 17.49 -26.50 13.82
C ALA A 248 18.84 -26.41 13.09
N ALA A 249 19.24 -25.20 12.69
CA ALA A 249 20.55 -24.95 12.10
C ALA A 249 21.68 -25.34 13.04
N ARG A 250 21.64 -24.86 14.30
CA ARG A 250 22.65 -25.18 15.32
C ARG A 250 22.67 -26.67 15.70
N ALA A 251 21.55 -27.37 15.53
CA ALA A 251 21.43 -28.80 15.78
C ALA A 251 21.82 -29.69 14.56
N GLY A 252 22.21 -29.10 13.42
CA GLY A 252 22.50 -29.85 12.19
C GLY A 252 21.27 -30.52 11.56
N ARG A 253 20.06 -29.99 11.81
CA ARG A 253 18.77 -30.55 11.35
C ARG A 253 18.30 -29.82 10.08
N GLY A 254 18.99 -30.03 8.97
CA GLY A 254 18.74 -29.32 7.70
C GLY A 254 17.27 -29.38 7.22
N ARG A 255 16.65 -30.56 7.24
CA ARG A 255 15.21 -30.72 6.89
C ARG A 255 14.30 -29.85 7.76
N ASN A 256 14.53 -29.82 9.08
CA ASN A 256 13.72 -29.01 9.99
C ASN A 256 13.93 -27.52 9.73
N ARG A 257 15.18 -27.09 9.48
CA ARG A 257 15.49 -25.70 9.13
C ARG A 257 14.69 -25.22 7.93
N VAL A 258 14.61 -26.00 6.84
CA VAL A 258 13.81 -25.65 5.65
C VAL A 258 12.34 -25.47 6.03
N ARG A 259 11.74 -26.46 6.70
CA ARG A 259 10.33 -26.40 7.13
C ARG A 259 10.06 -25.17 7.99
N ASP A 260 10.92 -24.89 8.95
CA ASP A 260 10.70 -23.83 9.94
C ASP A 260 10.87 -22.44 9.32
N LEU A 261 11.82 -22.28 8.38
CA LEU A 261 11.95 -21.06 7.59
C LEU A 261 10.75 -20.83 6.67
N GLU A 262 10.21 -21.87 6.01
CA GLU A 262 8.95 -21.75 5.25
C GLU A 262 7.82 -21.24 6.16
N GLN A 263 7.64 -21.83 7.34
CA GLN A 263 6.58 -21.42 8.27
C GLN A 263 6.76 -19.99 8.78
N ALA A 264 7.99 -19.56 9.02
CA ALA A 264 8.30 -18.18 9.40
C ALA A 264 7.97 -17.19 8.27
N LEU A 265 8.47 -17.45 7.05
CA LEU A 265 8.32 -16.56 5.89
C LEU A 265 6.91 -16.55 5.29
N LYS A 266 6.03 -17.50 5.65
CA LYS A 266 4.58 -17.41 5.36
C LYS A 266 3.85 -16.37 6.22
N ARG A 267 4.41 -16.02 7.38
CA ARG A 267 3.74 -15.22 8.42
C ARG A 267 4.38 -13.86 8.65
N LEU A 268 5.68 -13.76 8.38
CA LEU A 268 6.44 -12.54 8.54
C LEU A 268 6.99 -12.09 7.19
N PRO A 269 6.91 -10.80 6.86
CA PRO A 269 7.79 -10.26 5.83
C PRO A 269 9.23 -10.48 6.26
N VAL A 270 10.15 -10.58 5.29
CA VAL A 270 11.60 -10.67 5.54
C VAL A 270 12.00 -9.68 6.65
N ALA A 271 12.34 -10.21 7.82
CA ALA A 271 12.43 -9.43 9.04
C ALA A 271 13.79 -8.74 9.16
N ARG A 272 13.76 -7.42 9.38
CA ARG A 272 14.93 -6.60 9.74
C ARG A 272 15.06 -6.41 11.25
N ASP A 273 14.49 -7.30 12.07
CA ASP A 273 14.74 -7.25 13.52
C ASP A 273 16.21 -7.60 13.77
N ALA A 274 16.91 -6.75 14.53
CA ALA A 274 18.31 -6.96 14.89
C ALA A 274 18.54 -8.28 15.66
N LEU A 275 17.53 -8.78 16.37
CA LEU A 275 17.60 -10.06 17.09
C LEU A 275 17.23 -11.26 16.24
N LEU A 276 16.19 -11.11 15.42
CA LEU A 276 15.57 -12.19 14.65
C LEU A 276 15.60 -11.78 13.17
N ARG A 277 16.81 -11.82 12.60
CA ARG A 277 17.04 -11.53 11.19
C ARG A 277 16.77 -12.79 10.38
N VAL A 278 15.93 -12.67 9.37
CA VAL A 278 15.74 -13.69 8.34
C VAL A 278 15.82 -13.01 6.99
N ARG A 279 16.55 -13.61 6.05
CA ARG A 279 16.59 -13.23 4.64
C ARG A 279 15.91 -14.32 3.82
N ALA A 280 15.40 -13.93 2.65
CA ALA A 280 14.93 -14.90 1.66
C ALA A 280 16.04 -15.92 1.30
N ASP A 281 17.27 -15.43 1.20
CA ASP A 281 18.46 -16.23 0.90
C ASP A 281 18.69 -17.33 1.93
N ASP A 282 18.34 -17.12 3.21
CA ASP A 282 18.53 -18.14 4.23
C ASP A 282 17.64 -19.38 3.96
N LEU A 283 16.46 -19.20 3.34
CA LEU A 283 15.61 -20.29 2.89
C LEU A 283 16.08 -20.87 1.55
N TRP A 284 16.49 -20.04 0.58
CA TRP A 284 17.08 -20.54 -0.66
C TRP A 284 18.30 -21.42 -0.40
N ASP A 285 19.25 -20.95 0.39
CA ASP A 285 20.44 -21.72 0.78
C ASP A 285 20.06 -23.04 1.46
N SER A 286 19.07 -23.00 2.36
CA SER A 286 18.58 -24.20 3.05
C SER A 286 17.92 -25.19 2.10
N TYR A 287 17.16 -24.73 1.10
CA TYR A 287 16.62 -25.58 0.04
C TYR A 287 17.73 -26.22 -0.78
N LEU A 288 18.71 -25.43 -1.23
CA LEU A 288 19.82 -25.92 -2.05
C LEU A 288 20.65 -26.96 -1.30
N ASP A 289 21.04 -26.69 -0.06
CA ASP A 289 21.82 -27.63 0.75
C ASP A 289 21.07 -28.94 0.97
N TYR A 290 19.76 -28.86 1.28
CA TYR A 290 18.95 -30.05 1.49
C TYR A 290 18.67 -30.81 0.19
N GLY A 291 18.42 -30.11 -0.91
CA GLY A 291 18.26 -30.68 -2.24
C GLY A 291 19.52 -31.41 -2.70
N ARG A 292 20.69 -30.79 -2.58
CA ARG A 292 21.99 -31.42 -2.91
C ARG A 292 22.22 -32.67 -2.09
N TRP A 293 21.91 -32.62 -0.78
CA TRP A 293 22.00 -33.80 0.08
C TRP A 293 21.10 -34.95 -0.39
N LEU A 294 19.87 -34.66 -0.82
CA LEU A 294 18.93 -35.66 -1.37
C LEU A 294 19.46 -36.27 -2.68
N GLY A 295 19.91 -35.45 -3.63
CA GLY A 295 20.43 -35.94 -4.90
C GLY A 295 21.74 -36.72 -4.75
N ASN A 296 22.65 -36.30 -3.87
CA ASN A 296 23.87 -37.04 -3.55
C ASN A 296 23.55 -38.43 -2.98
N ARG A 297 22.53 -38.52 -2.11
CA ARG A 297 22.06 -39.80 -1.57
C ARG A 297 21.46 -40.70 -2.66
N ALA A 298 20.81 -40.09 -3.67
CA ALA A 298 20.30 -40.76 -4.86
C ALA A 298 21.38 -41.02 -5.95
N ARG A 299 22.64 -40.61 -5.71
CA ARG A 299 23.77 -40.73 -6.64
C ARG A 299 23.54 -40.04 -7.99
N LEU A 300 22.82 -38.92 -7.98
CA LEU A 300 22.62 -38.11 -9.18
C LEU A 300 23.89 -37.34 -9.53
N LEU A 301 24.15 -37.20 -10.82
CA LEU A 301 25.25 -36.38 -11.33
C LEU A 301 24.80 -34.92 -11.42
N GLN A 302 25.72 -34.00 -11.16
CA GLN A 302 25.49 -32.58 -11.39
C GLN A 302 25.31 -32.32 -12.89
N GLY A 303 24.28 -31.56 -13.26
CA GLY A 303 23.94 -31.25 -14.66
C GLY A 303 23.03 -32.27 -15.35
N ASP A 304 22.70 -33.40 -14.73
CA ASP A 304 21.65 -34.32 -15.23
C ASP A 304 20.26 -33.84 -14.78
N ASP A 305 19.85 -32.66 -15.24
CA ASP A 305 18.66 -31.99 -14.73
C ASP A 305 17.37 -32.82 -14.89
N ALA A 306 17.32 -33.69 -15.91
CA ALA A 306 16.21 -34.60 -16.14
C ALA A 306 16.07 -35.62 -14.99
N ALA A 307 17.19 -36.18 -14.51
CA ALA A 307 17.17 -37.09 -13.37
C ALA A 307 16.79 -36.38 -12.06
N TRP A 308 17.22 -35.12 -11.86
CA TRP A 308 16.83 -34.31 -10.70
C TRP A 308 15.33 -34.02 -10.69
N LEU A 309 14.76 -33.62 -11.84
CA LEU A 309 13.31 -33.42 -11.99
C LEU A 309 12.53 -34.73 -11.81
N ALA A 310 13.02 -35.84 -12.35
CA ALA A 310 12.37 -37.15 -12.18
C ALA A 310 12.37 -37.59 -10.70
N LEU A 311 13.47 -37.38 -9.98
CA LEU A 311 13.54 -37.63 -8.54
C LEU A 311 12.52 -36.78 -7.76
N ALA A 312 12.38 -35.51 -8.13
CA ALA A 312 11.40 -34.61 -7.50
C ALA A 312 9.96 -35.12 -7.71
N GLU A 313 9.57 -35.49 -8.94
CA GLU A 313 8.22 -35.98 -9.24
C GLU A 313 7.86 -37.28 -8.51
N GLN A 314 8.85 -38.15 -8.27
CA GLN A 314 8.63 -39.41 -7.54
C GLN A 314 8.57 -39.23 -6.02
N GLU A 315 9.03 -38.08 -5.50
CA GLU A 315 9.11 -37.83 -4.07
C GLU A 315 7.73 -37.52 -3.48
N LYS A 316 7.39 -38.24 -2.41
CA LYS A 316 6.08 -38.15 -1.73
C LYS A 316 6.09 -37.14 -0.58
N ASP A 317 7.25 -36.86 0.01
CA ASP A 317 7.40 -35.82 1.03
C ASP A 317 7.41 -34.43 0.36
N PRO A 318 6.37 -33.59 0.54
CA PRO A 318 6.27 -32.31 -0.15
C PRO A 318 7.46 -31.39 0.11
N LEU A 319 8.06 -31.46 1.30
CA LEU A 319 9.21 -30.62 1.66
C LEU A 319 10.47 -31.00 0.87
N LYS A 320 10.68 -32.31 0.69
CA LYS A 320 11.81 -32.80 -0.11
C LYS A 320 11.61 -32.48 -1.59
N ARG A 321 10.38 -32.66 -2.08
CA ARG A 321 10.02 -32.31 -3.45
C ARG A 321 10.26 -30.83 -3.74
N ARG A 322 9.83 -29.93 -2.84
CA ARG A 322 10.14 -28.50 -2.93
C ARG A 322 11.63 -28.20 -2.93
N ALA A 323 12.41 -28.85 -2.05
CA ALA A 323 13.87 -28.65 -2.02
C ALA A 323 14.54 -29.07 -3.34
N LEU A 324 14.10 -30.18 -3.95
CA LEU A 324 14.59 -30.62 -5.26
C LEU A 324 14.17 -29.66 -6.38
N HIS A 325 12.91 -29.20 -6.42
CA HIS A 325 12.45 -28.22 -7.40
C HIS A 325 13.16 -26.87 -7.25
N ALA A 326 13.38 -26.41 -6.02
CA ALA A 326 14.16 -25.20 -5.73
C ALA A 326 15.62 -25.33 -6.19
N LEU A 327 16.23 -26.50 -6.06
CA LEU A 327 17.56 -26.77 -6.60
C LEU A 327 17.58 -26.66 -8.12
N VAL A 328 16.66 -27.33 -8.82
CA VAL A 328 16.59 -27.24 -10.29
C VAL A 328 16.29 -25.82 -10.75
N ALA A 329 15.46 -25.08 -10.00
CA ALA A 329 15.11 -23.70 -10.29
C ALA A 329 16.35 -22.77 -10.33
N ILE A 330 17.29 -22.96 -9.40
CA ILE A 330 18.50 -22.12 -9.31
C ILE A 330 19.67 -22.70 -10.13
N GLU A 331 19.91 -24.01 -10.04
CA GLU A 331 21.12 -24.66 -10.56
C GLU A 331 20.94 -25.37 -11.90
N GLY A 332 19.72 -25.40 -12.46
CA GLY A 332 19.46 -26.02 -13.76
C GLY A 332 20.39 -25.47 -14.84
N SER A 333 20.93 -26.37 -15.67
CA SER A 333 21.99 -26.09 -16.64
C SER A 333 21.59 -25.08 -17.71
N VAL A 334 20.30 -25.06 -18.08
CA VAL A 334 19.74 -24.17 -19.10
C VAL A 334 18.50 -23.46 -18.58
N GLU A 335 18.21 -22.29 -19.16
CA GLU A 335 17.11 -21.42 -18.73
C GLU A 335 15.74 -22.12 -18.76
N ALA A 336 15.47 -22.92 -19.79
CA ALA A 336 14.22 -23.68 -19.92
C ALA A 336 14.02 -24.67 -18.76
N VAL A 337 15.10 -25.26 -18.24
CA VAL A 337 15.02 -26.21 -17.13
C VAL A 337 14.87 -25.48 -15.80
N ARG A 338 15.57 -24.36 -15.61
CA ARG A 338 15.34 -23.47 -14.45
C ARG A 338 13.89 -22.99 -14.39
N ALA A 339 13.32 -22.59 -15.53
CA ALA A 339 11.91 -22.21 -15.63
C ALA A 339 10.96 -23.33 -15.20
N GLN A 340 11.23 -24.58 -15.61
CA GLN A 340 10.47 -25.75 -15.14
C GLN A 340 10.61 -25.97 -13.63
N GLY A 341 11.81 -25.81 -13.07
CA GLY A 341 12.05 -25.89 -11.62
C GLY A 341 11.23 -24.86 -10.85
N HIS A 342 11.20 -23.61 -11.32
CA HIS A 342 10.37 -22.55 -10.76
C HIS A 342 8.88 -22.84 -10.85
N GLU A 343 8.39 -23.28 -12.01
CA GLU A 343 6.98 -23.63 -12.20
C GLU A 343 6.53 -24.74 -11.24
N ARG A 344 7.32 -25.80 -11.10
CA ARG A 344 7.01 -26.92 -10.20
C ARG A 344 7.11 -26.52 -8.73
N LEU A 345 8.08 -25.68 -8.37
CA LEU A 345 8.17 -25.12 -7.02
C LEU A 345 6.93 -24.28 -6.68
N LEU A 346 6.48 -23.42 -7.60
CA LEU A 346 5.24 -22.65 -7.42
C LEU A 346 4.03 -23.56 -7.21
N ARG A 347 3.92 -24.62 -8.02
CA ARG A 347 2.85 -25.62 -7.90
C ARG A 347 2.85 -26.30 -6.52
N ASP A 348 4.03 -26.59 -5.98
CA ASP A 348 4.20 -27.25 -4.67
C ASP A 348 3.99 -26.35 -3.45
N LEU A 349 4.24 -25.04 -3.59
CA LEU A 349 3.94 -24.06 -2.55
C LEU A 349 2.43 -23.75 -2.52
N GLY A 350 1.76 -23.80 -3.66
CA GLY A 350 0.32 -23.60 -3.74
C GLY A 350 -0.10 -22.12 -3.63
N ALA A 351 -1.42 -21.88 -3.64
CA ALA A 351 -1.97 -20.54 -3.78
C ALA A 351 -1.90 -19.69 -2.50
N ASP A 352 -1.99 -20.32 -1.32
CA ASP A 352 -2.08 -19.65 -0.02
C ASP A 352 -0.73 -19.10 0.48
N ASP A 353 0.37 -19.49 -0.16
CA ASP A 353 1.74 -19.16 0.23
C ASP A 353 2.23 -17.80 -0.31
N GLY A 354 1.32 -16.89 -0.61
CA GLY A 354 1.67 -15.69 -1.37
C GLY A 354 2.69 -14.75 -0.69
N LEU A 355 2.68 -14.64 0.65
CA LEU A 355 3.73 -13.86 1.36
C LEU A 355 5.10 -14.56 1.27
N LEU A 356 5.12 -15.89 1.34
CA LEU A 356 6.34 -16.67 1.16
C LEU A 356 6.91 -16.47 -0.25
N LEU A 357 6.06 -16.45 -1.28
CA LEU A 357 6.47 -16.17 -2.66
C LEU A 357 7.05 -14.76 -2.81
N GLU A 358 6.39 -13.74 -2.27
CA GLU A 358 6.91 -12.37 -2.27
C GLU A 358 8.28 -12.31 -1.59
N ASN A 359 8.40 -12.92 -0.41
CA ASN A 359 9.66 -13.00 0.32
C ASN A 359 10.76 -13.66 -0.53
N LEU A 360 10.49 -14.83 -1.12
CA LEU A 360 11.49 -15.60 -1.87
C LEU A 360 12.00 -14.89 -3.13
N TYR A 361 11.14 -14.17 -3.84
CA TYR A 361 11.46 -13.65 -5.18
C TYR A 361 11.69 -12.14 -5.24
N LEU A 362 11.13 -11.36 -4.30
CA LEU A 362 11.30 -9.91 -4.28
C LEU A 362 12.38 -9.43 -3.31
N HIS A 363 12.87 -10.32 -2.44
CA HIS A 363 13.79 -9.99 -1.35
C HIS A 363 15.02 -10.91 -1.27
N SER A 364 15.35 -11.61 -2.36
CA SER A 364 16.51 -12.50 -2.46
C SER A 364 17.59 -11.91 -3.36
N ALA A 365 18.85 -12.14 -3.00
CA ALA A 365 20.00 -11.81 -3.83
C ALA A 365 20.07 -12.64 -5.13
N ASN A 366 19.37 -13.78 -5.20
CA ASN A 366 19.22 -14.58 -6.42
C ASN A 366 18.44 -13.82 -7.51
N PHE A 367 17.63 -12.82 -7.12
CA PHE A 367 16.83 -12.01 -8.03
C PHE A 367 17.05 -10.51 -7.75
N PRO A 368 18.18 -9.93 -8.18
CA PRO A 368 18.52 -8.52 -7.90
C PRO A 368 17.54 -7.49 -8.48
N GLY A 369 16.71 -7.91 -9.44
CA GLY A 369 15.68 -7.09 -10.06
C GLY A 369 14.63 -7.96 -10.74
N ILE A 370 13.52 -7.34 -11.15
CA ILE A 370 12.37 -8.02 -11.75
C ILE A 370 12.73 -8.85 -12.99
N ASP A 371 13.70 -8.40 -13.79
CA ASP A 371 14.09 -9.07 -15.03
C ASP A 371 14.79 -10.41 -14.78
N TYR A 372 15.33 -10.62 -13.57
CA TYR A 372 15.90 -11.89 -13.13
C TYR A 372 14.83 -12.87 -12.63
N ILE A 373 13.62 -12.39 -12.34
CA ILE A 373 12.52 -13.24 -11.89
C ILE A 373 11.91 -13.95 -13.11
N PRO A 374 11.83 -15.29 -13.10
CA PRO A 374 11.24 -16.05 -14.20
C PRO A 374 9.82 -15.56 -14.51
N GLN A 375 9.46 -15.52 -15.80
CA GLN A 375 8.16 -15.01 -16.26
C GLN A 375 6.99 -15.68 -15.53
N VAL A 376 7.02 -17.02 -15.38
CA VAL A 376 5.97 -17.78 -14.67
C VAL A 376 5.76 -17.30 -13.23
N VAL A 377 6.84 -16.90 -12.54
CA VAL A 377 6.78 -16.35 -11.18
C VAL A 377 6.28 -14.92 -11.19
N ARG A 378 6.75 -14.09 -12.14
CA ARG A 378 6.27 -12.70 -12.30
C ARG A 378 4.78 -12.63 -12.51
N LEU A 379 4.23 -13.51 -13.35
CA LEU A 379 2.78 -13.64 -13.57
C LEU A 379 2.03 -13.90 -12.26
N ARG A 380 2.50 -14.88 -11.46
CA ARG A 380 1.87 -15.23 -10.19
C ARG A 380 1.95 -14.10 -9.16
N LEU A 381 3.09 -13.42 -9.08
CA LEU A 381 3.27 -12.27 -8.19
C LEU A 381 2.41 -11.07 -8.63
N ALA A 382 2.27 -10.85 -9.94
CA ALA A 382 1.45 -9.77 -10.47
C ALA A 382 -0.04 -9.98 -10.15
N GLU A 383 -0.53 -11.21 -10.29
CA GLU A 383 -1.91 -11.57 -9.89
C GLU A 383 -2.17 -11.25 -8.42
N ARG A 384 -1.26 -11.67 -7.54
CA ARG A 384 -1.36 -11.38 -6.12
C ARG A 384 -1.29 -9.88 -5.81
N ALA A 385 -0.43 -9.14 -6.51
CA ALA A 385 -0.35 -7.70 -6.36
C ALA A 385 -1.69 -7.03 -6.74
N LEU A 386 -2.34 -7.50 -7.81
CA LEU A 386 -3.68 -7.03 -8.20
C LEU A 386 -4.76 -7.38 -7.16
N GLU A 387 -4.76 -8.60 -6.63
CA GLU A 387 -5.69 -9.02 -5.56
C GLU A 387 -5.60 -8.12 -4.31
N GLN A 388 -4.42 -7.55 -4.06
CA GLN A 388 -4.15 -6.65 -2.93
C GLN A 388 -4.27 -5.16 -3.29
N GLY A 389 -4.70 -4.82 -4.51
CA GLY A 389 -4.81 -3.43 -4.98
C GLY A 389 -3.46 -2.72 -5.20
N ARG A 390 -2.33 -3.47 -5.23
CA ARG A 390 -0.98 -2.95 -5.51
C ARG A 390 -0.74 -2.86 -7.02
N HIS A 391 -1.50 -2.02 -7.72
CA HIS A 391 -1.46 -1.91 -9.18
C HIS A 391 -0.08 -1.52 -9.72
N ASP A 392 0.64 -0.63 -9.04
CA ASP A 392 2.00 -0.21 -9.45
C ASP A 392 2.97 -1.39 -9.46
N GLN A 393 2.92 -2.23 -8.42
CA GLN A 393 3.77 -3.41 -8.33
C GLN A 393 3.38 -4.48 -9.36
N ALA A 394 2.07 -4.70 -9.58
CA ALA A 394 1.59 -5.61 -10.62
C ALA A 394 2.09 -5.17 -12.01
N SER A 395 1.95 -3.89 -12.31
CA SER A 395 2.42 -3.29 -13.55
C SER A 395 3.95 -3.37 -13.70
N GLU A 396 4.69 -3.40 -12.59
CA GLU A 396 6.14 -3.53 -12.61
C GLU A 396 6.55 -4.96 -12.94
N LEU A 397 5.92 -5.93 -12.28
CA LEU A 397 6.14 -7.36 -12.52
C LEU A 397 5.79 -7.79 -13.95
N MET A 398 4.81 -7.13 -14.58
CA MET A 398 4.38 -7.44 -15.93
C MET A 398 5.25 -6.81 -17.03
N GLN A 399 6.27 -6.01 -16.67
CA GLN A 399 7.16 -5.40 -17.66
C GLN A 399 7.89 -6.45 -18.51
N GLY A 400 7.91 -6.22 -19.83
CA GLY A 400 8.58 -7.11 -20.79
C GLY A 400 7.88 -8.46 -21.02
N ILE A 401 6.72 -8.70 -20.40
CA ILE A 401 5.90 -9.89 -20.67
C ILE A 401 4.94 -9.55 -21.81
N GLU A 402 5.27 -9.99 -23.03
CA GLU A 402 4.43 -9.71 -24.21
C GLU A 402 3.58 -10.91 -24.63
N ALA A 403 4.14 -12.12 -24.53
CA ALA A 403 3.46 -13.33 -24.96
C ALA A 403 2.40 -13.78 -23.95
N PRO A 404 1.22 -14.23 -24.42
CA PRO A 404 0.20 -14.81 -23.55
C PRO A 404 0.69 -16.13 -22.93
N PRO A 405 0.23 -16.47 -21.72
CA PRO A 405 0.32 -17.83 -21.19
C PRO A 405 -0.35 -18.84 -22.13
N GLU A 406 0.05 -20.11 -22.05
CA GLU A 406 -0.52 -21.18 -22.87
C GLU A 406 -2.04 -21.29 -22.69
N GLY A 407 -2.77 -21.38 -23.81
CA GLY A 407 -4.24 -21.46 -23.82
C GLY A 407 -4.98 -20.14 -23.64
N MET A 408 -4.30 -19.01 -23.46
CA MET A 408 -4.93 -17.69 -23.35
C MET A 408 -5.01 -16.98 -24.70
N ASP A 409 -6.16 -16.37 -24.99
CA ASP A 409 -6.36 -15.58 -26.20
C ASP A 409 -5.43 -14.34 -26.21
N PRO A 410 -4.69 -14.06 -27.31
CA PRO A 410 -3.77 -12.92 -27.38
C PRO A 410 -4.43 -11.55 -27.24
N PHE A 411 -5.68 -11.39 -27.68
CA PHE A 411 -6.41 -10.13 -27.54
C PHE A 411 -6.77 -9.87 -26.08
N ASP A 412 -7.33 -10.88 -25.39
CA ASP A 412 -7.67 -10.78 -23.97
C ASP A 412 -6.44 -10.56 -23.10
N TRP A 413 -5.33 -11.23 -23.42
CA TRP A 413 -4.06 -11.04 -22.74
C TRP A 413 -3.51 -9.63 -22.92
N GLY A 414 -3.42 -9.15 -24.16
CA GLY A 414 -2.91 -7.81 -24.44
C GLY A 414 -3.76 -6.72 -23.80
N LEU A 415 -5.09 -6.90 -23.78
CA LEU A 415 -6.01 -5.98 -23.11
C LEU A 415 -5.79 -5.97 -21.59
N ARG A 416 -5.62 -7.15 -20.97
CA ARG A 416 -5.32 -7.27 -19.54
C ARG A 416 -4.01 -6.56 -19.20
N LEU A 417 -2.94 -6.79 -19.98
CA LEU A 417 -1.65 -6.12 -19.80
C LEU A 417 -1.76 -4.60 -19.90
N ALA A 418 -2.43 -4.11 -20.94
CA ALA A 418 -2.63 -2.69 -21.15
C ALA A 418 -3.32 -2.03 -19.94
N ARG A 419 -4.40 -2.64 -19.45
CA ARG A 419 -5.13 -2.15 -18.28
C ARG A 419 -4.30 -2.19 -17.01
N ILE A 420 -3.53 -3.26 -16.78
CA ILE A 420 -2.61 -3.32 -15.64
C ILE A 420 -1.61 -2.16 -15.69
N HIS A 421 -1.06 -1.84 -16.86
CA HIS A 421 -0.14 -0.73 -17.00
C HIS A 421 -0.80 0.64 -16.76
N ILE A 422 -2.01 0.86 -17.30
CA ILE A 422 -2.80 2.08 -17.07
C ILE A 422 -3.06 2.28 -15.58
N LEU A 423 -3.61 1.26 -14.91
CA LEU A 423 -3.99 1.36 -13.50
C LEU A 423 -2.78 1.40 -12.55
N GLY A 424 -1.63 0.88 -12.98
CA GLY A 424 -0.38 0.90 -12.22
C GLY A 424 0.56 2.06 -12.60
N GLY A 425 0.01 3.19 -13.03
CA GLY A 425 0.73 4.45 -13.25
C GLY A 425 1.65 4.50 -14.48
N ARG A 426 1.65 3.47 -15.33
CA ARG A 426 2.43 3.41 -16.59
C ARG A 426 1.50 3.59 -17.79
N GLU A 427 0.76 4.70 -17.77
CA GLU A 427 -0.31 5.00 -18.71
C GLU A 427 0.12 4.91 -20.17
N ASP A 428 1.23 5.56 -20.56
CA ASP A 428 1.68 5.59 -21.96
C ASP A 428 1.97 4.18 -22.51
N ARG A 429 2.61 3.33 -21.71
CA ARG A 429 2.84 1.91 -22.10
C ARG A 429 1.54 1.14 -22.24
N GLY A 430 0.58 1.42 -21.37
CA GLY A 430 -0.74 0.82 -21.45
C GLY A 430 -1.50 1.27 -22.70
N ILE A 431 -1.45 2.55 -23.04
CA ILE A 431 -2.03 3.13 -24.27
C ILE A 431 -1.39 2.50 -25.52
N ASP A 432 -0.07 2.39 -25.58
CA ASP A 432 0.64 1.69 -26.65
C ASP A 432 0.20 0.22 -26.76
N GLY A 433 -0.02 -0.43 -25.60
CA GLY A 433 -0.62 -1.76 -25.50
C GLY A 433 -2.01 -1.83 -26.15
N LEU A 434 -2.89 -0.88 -25.85
CA LEU A 434 -4.23 -0.81 -26.45
C LEU A 434 -4.18 -0.65 -27.98
N TYR A 435 -3.25 0.15 -28.51
CA TYR A 435 -3.06 0.24 -29.97
C TYR A 435 -2.61 -1.08 -30.59
N ARG A 436 -1.69 -1.81 -29.92
CA ARG A 436 -1.25 -3.13 -30.40
C ARG A 436 -2.39 -4.14 -30.41
N VAL A 437 -3.17 -4.20 -29.32
CA VAL A 437 -4.38 -5.04 -29.21
C VAL A 437 -5.35 -4.74 -30.36
N LEU A 438 -5.65 -3.47 -30.57
CA LEU A 438 -6.55 -3.03 -31.63
C LEU A 438 -5.98 -3.29 -33.05
N GLY A 439 -4.66 -3.19 -33.21
CA GLY A 439 -3.95 -3.49 -34.45
C GLY A 439 -3.97 -4.98 -34.84
N SER A 440 -4.08 -5.88 -33.85
CA SER A 440 -4.12 -7.33 -34.06
C SER A 440 -5.42 -7.86 -34.67
N ARG A 441 -6.49 -7.05 -34.65
CA ARG A 441 -7.84 -7.45 -35.09
C ARG A 441 -8.35 -6.46 -36.14
N ALA A 442 -8.71 -6.96 -37.32
CA ALA A 442 -9.31 -6.14 -38.36
C ALA A 442 -10.77 -5.75 -38.02
N ARG A 443 -11.47 -6.60 -37.28
CA ARG A 443 -12.84 -6.42 -36.80
C ARG A 443 -12.97 -6.96 -35.39
N LEU A 444 -13.82 -6.33 -34.57
CA LEU A 444 -14.11 -6.77 -33.21
C LEU A 444 -15.55 -7.26 -33.11
N GLY A 445 -15.74 -8.38 -32.42
CA GLY A 445 -17.06 -8.80 -31.98
C GLY A 445 -17.60 -7.89 -30.87
N ARG A 446 -18.89 -8.04 -30.54
CA ARG A 446 -19.55 -7.19 -29.54
C ARG A 446 -18.82 -7.23 -28.19
N ASP A 447 -18.61 -8.42 -27.64
CA ASP A 447 -17.98 -8.59 -26.32
C ASP A 447 -16.54 -8.06 -26.28
N GLU A 448 -15.78 -8.24 -27.36
CA GLU A 448 -14.41 -7.74 -27.47
C GLU A 448 -14.37 -6.21 -27.46
N ALA A 449 -15.27 -5.57 -28.19
CA ALA A 449 -15.39 -4.13 -28.23
C ALA A 449 -15.85 -3.55 -26.88
N ASP A 450 -16.79 -4.20 -26.18
CA ASP A 450 -17.24 -3.78 -24.85
C ASP A 450 -16.09 -3.85 -23.83
N ARG A 451 -15.30 -4.93 -23.84
CA ARG A 451 -14.11 -5.06 -22.97
C ARG A 451 -13.03 -4.03 -23.31
N PHE A 452 -12.79 -3.77 -24.59
CA PHE A 452 -11.86 -2.73 -25.03
C PHE A 452 -12.31 -1.34 -24.55
N LEU A 453 -13.60 -1.05 -24.66
CA LEU A 453 -14.18 0.22 -24.24
C LEU A 453 -14.02 0.45 -22.72
N GLN A 454 -14.14 -0.60 -21.90
CA GLN A 454 -13.84 -0.50 -20.46
C GLN A 454 -12.41 -0.02 -20.18
N ALA A 455 -11.42 -0.47 -20.96
CA ALA A 455 -10.04 0.02 -20.81
C ALA A 455 -9.90 1.49 -21.21
N VAL A 456 -10.69 1.96 -22.17
CA VAL A 456 -10.72 3.38 -22.53
C VAL A 456 -11.40 4.22 -21.44
N PHE A 457 -12.39 3.70 -20.74
CA PHE A 457 -12.99 4.40 -19.58
C PHE A 457 -12.01 4.56 -18.43
N ASP A 458 -11.09 3.60 -18.24
CA ASP A 458 -9.99 3.74 -17.28
C ASP A 458 -9.16 5.01 -17.61
N LEU A 459 -8.89 5.27 -18.90
CA LEU A 459 -8.19 6.50 -19.35
C LEU A 459 -8.98 7.79 -19.10
N GLN A 460 -10.29 7.79 -19.39
CA GLN A 460 -11.16 8.94 -19.12
C GLN A 460 -11.19 9.27 -17.61
N THR A 461 -11.23 8.25 -16.77
CA THR A 461 -11.18 8.41 -15.29
C THR A 461 -9.86 9.05 -14.85
N LEU A 462 -8.76 8.71 -15.51
CA LEU A 462 -7.44 9.31 -15.32
C LEU A 462 -7.25 10.67 -16.04
N LYS A 463 -8.31 11.22 -16.65
CA LYS A 463 -8.29 12.49 -17.41
C LYS A 463 -7.35 12.47 -18.63
N ARG A 464 -7.10 11.29 -19.20
CA ARG A 464 -6.37 11.10 -20.45
C ARG A 464 -7.32 11.17 -21.66
N ASP A 465 -8.16 12.21 -21.68
CA ASP A 465 -9.26 12.34 -22.64
C ASP A 465 -8.79 12.46 -24.10
N GLU A 466 -7.64 13.09 -24.36
CA GLU A 466 -7.06 13.16 -25.70
C GLU A 466 -6.67 11.77 -26.24
N ASP A 467 -6.12 10.91 -25.38
CA ASP A 467 -5.71 9.57 -25.79
C ASP A 467 -6.90 8.62 -25.90
N ALA A 468 -7.88 8.76 -25.02
CA ALA A 468 -9.16 8.09 -25.14
C ALA A 468 -9.83 8.42 -26.49
N LEU A 469 -9.84 9.69 -26.91
CA LEU A 469 -10.38 10.11 -28.21
C LEU A 469 -9.67 9.45 -29.40
N LYS A 470 -8.33 9.40 -29.38
CA LYS A 470 -7.56 8.75 -30.46
C LYS A 470 -7.86 7.24 -30.53
N LEU A 471 -7.95 6.56 -29.38
CA LEU A 471 -8.27 5.13 -29.30
C LEU A 471 -9.72 4.83 -29.74
N LEU A 472 -10.70 5.64 -29.30
CA LEU A 472 -12.10 5.53 -29.76
C LEU A 472 -12.21 5.75 -31.27
N GLY A 473 -11.48 6.74 -31.80
CA GLY A 473 -11.39 7.00 -33.23
C GLY A 473 -10.80 5.81 -34.01
N ALA A 474 -9.78 5.15 -33.45
CA ALA A 474 -9.20 3.95 -34.04
C ALA A 474 -10.12 2.72 -33.91
N LEU A 475 -10.98 2.66 -32.88
CA LEU A 475 -11.93 1.57 -32.65
C LEU A 475 -13.09 1.60 -33.65
N LEU A 476 -13.65 2.77 -33.94
CA LEU A 476 -14.80 2.96 -34.83
C LEU A 476 -14.78 2.14 -36.13
N PRO A 477 -13.72 2.14 -36.96
CA PRO A 477 -13.69 1.40 -38.22
C PRO A 477 -13.68 -0.13 -38.06
N ARG A 478 -13.55 -0.64 -36.84
CA ARG A 478 -13.49 -2.08 -36.53
C ARG A 478 -14.80 -2.64 -35.97
N LEU A 479 -15.78 -1.78 -35.74
CA LEU A 479 -17.10 -2.15 -35.20
C LEU A 479 -18.08 -2.43 -36.34
N GLU A 480 -18.80 -3.55 -36.26
CA GLU A 480 -19.89 -3.87 -37.19
C GLU A 480 -21.27 -3.48 -36.64
N ASP A 481 -21.44 -3.53 -35.31
CA ASP A 481 -22.70 -3.18 -34.67
C ASP A 481 -22.91 -1.66 -34.60
N ARG A 482 -24.00 -1.18 -35.21
CA ARG A 482 -24.38 0.24 -35.18
C ARG A 482 -24.73 0.71 -33.77
N GLY A 483 -25.15 -0.20 -32.89
CA GLY A 483 -25.37 0.07 -31.46
C GLY A 483 -24.07 0.44 -30.73
N GLN A 484 -22.99 -0.31 -30.97
CA GLN A 484 -21.68 0.01 -30.40
C GLN A 484 -21.05 1.26 -31.01
N VAL A 485 -21.22 1.50 -32.32
CA VAL A 485 -20.79 2.75 -32.96
C VAL A 485 -21.48 3.96 -32.30
N ARG A 486 -22.78 3.83 -32.01
CA ARG A 486 -23.55 4.86 -31.28
C ARG A 486 -22.96 5.15 -29.90
N GLU A 487 -22.61 4.09 -29.18
CA GLU A 487 -22.04 4.19 -27.85
C GLU A 487 -20.66 4.86 -27.89
N VAL A 488 -19.79 4.45 -28.81
CA VAL A 488 -18.47 5.08 -28.98
C VAL A 488 -18.58 6.58 -29.28
N TYR A 489 -19.51 7.01 -30.12
CA TYR A 489 -19.73 8.45 -30.34
C TYR A 489 -20.16 9.21 -29.08
N TYR A 490 -20.94 8.57 -28.21
CA TYR A 490 -21.32 9.18 -26.94
C TYR A 490 -20.10 9.39 -26.05
N TRP A 491 -19.24 8.38 -25.93
CA TRP A 491 -18.04 8.46 -25.09
C TRP A 491 -16.98 9.40 -25.66
N MET A 492 -16.87 9.51 -26.98
CA MET A 492 -16.05 10.57 -27.60
C MET A 492 -16.56 11.96 -27.23
N ALA A 493 -17.88 12.15 -27.16
CA ALA A 493 -18.45 13.43 -26.75
C ALA A 493 -18.14 13.77 -25.29
N ASP A 494 -18.18 12.78 -24.39
CA ASP A 494 -17.80 12.95 -22.99
C ASP A 494 -16.32 13.40 -22.85
N SER A 495 -15.40 12.82 -23.63
CA SER A 495 -14.00 13.28 -23.62
C SER A 495 -13.82 14.68 -24.19
N TRP A 496 -14.49 15.04 -25.30
CA TRP A 496 -14.44 16.43 -25.80
C TRP A 496 -14.99 17.43 -24.78
N LYS A 497 -16.06 17.05 -24.08
CA LYS A 497 -16.64 17.85 -22.99
C LYS A 497 -15.65 18.04 -21.84
N ALA A 498 -14.92 17.01 -21.45
CA ALA A 498 -13.91 17.08 -20.39
C ALA A 498 -12.74 18.02 -20.77
N LEU A 499 -12.38 18.04 -22.07
CA LEU A 499 -11.37 18.96 -22.63
C LEU A 499 -11.88 20.41 -22.81
N GLY A 500 -13.18 20.67 -22.60
CA GLY A 500 -13.78 21.99 -22.80
C GLY A 500 -14.13 22.34 -24.25
N GLU A 501 -13.95 21.40 -25.18
CA GLU A 501 -14.26 21.55 -26.62
C GLU A 501 -15.75 21.28 -26.88
N TYR A 502 -16.59 22.21 -26.41
CA TYR A 502 -18.04 22.00 -26.30
C TYR A 502 -18.76 21.88 -27.65
N ASP A 503 -18.31 22.57 -28.71
CA ASP A 503 -18.85 22.45 -30.07
C ASP A 503 -18.62 21.04 -30.66
N ARG A 504 -17.42 20.47 -30.43
CA ARG A 504 -17.09 19.10 -30.82
C ARG A 504 -17.89 18.10 -30.01
N ALA A 505 -17.97 18.29 -28.69
CA ALA A 505 -18.79 17.43 -27.82
C ALA A 505 -20.26 17.38 -28.29
N ALA A 506 -20.85 18.54 -28.59
CA ALA A 506 -22.20 18.61 -29.15
C ALA A 506 -22.35 17.82 -30.45
N THR A 507 -21.40 17.96 -31.38
CA THR A 507 -21.40 17.24 -32.65
C THR A 507 -21.41 15.72 -32.44
N PHE A 508 -20.56 15.21 -31.55
CA PHE A 508 -20.46 13.79 -31.28
C PHE A 508 -21.68 13.22 -30.54
N TYR A 509 -22.25 13.97 -29.59
CA TYR A 509 -23.53 13.57 -28.98
C TYR A 509 -24.67 13.51 -30.01
N LEU A 510 -24.73 14.44 -30.96
CA LEU A 510 -25.74 14.37 -32.04
C LEU A 510 -25.54 13.17 -32.95
N ARG A 511 -24.29 12.83 -33.30
CA ARG A 511 -23.97 11.60 -34.05
C ARG A 511 -24.41 10.34 -33.30
N SER A 512 -24.18 10.28 -31.98
CA SER A 512 -24.70 9.21 -31.14
C SER A 512 -26.23 9.18 -31.18
N ALA A 513 -26.88 10.33 -31.03
CA ALA A 513 -28.33 10.41 -31.00
C ALA A 513 -28.99 9.89 -32.28
N LEU A 514 -28.36 10.06 -33.44
CA LEU A 514 -28.93 9.67 -34.73
C LEU A 514 -28.80 8.17 -35.02
N LEU A 515 -27.97 7.41 -34.30
CA LEU A 515 -27.83 5.97 -34.52
C LEU A 515 -28.79 5.15 -33.64
N PRO A 516 -29.14 3.92 -34.05
CA PRO A 516 -28.81 3.27 -35.33
C PRO A 516 -29.72 3.70 -36.51
N ASP A 517 -30.94 4.16 -36.21
CA ASP A 517 -32.08 4.26 -37.15
C ASP A 517 -32.22 5.62 -37.88
N GLY A 518 -31.31 6.56 -37.63
CA GLY A 518 -31.35 7.92 -38.20
C GLY A 518 -32.30 8.89 -37.49
N VAL A 519 -33.22 8.40 -36.66
CA VAL A 519 -34.26 9.22 -36.02
C VAL A 519 -33.94 9.56 -34.57
N GLY A 520 -33.42 8.60 -33.79
CA GLY A 520 -32.94 8.87 -32.42
C GLY A 520 -33.99 9.22 -31.37
N LEU A 521 -35.25 8.81 -31.57
CA LEU A 521 -36.34 9.16 -30.64
C LEU A 521 -36.41 8.24 -29.41
N ASP A 522 -35.57 7.20 -29.37
CA ASP A 522 -35.44 6.29 -28.25
C ASP A 522 -34.86 7.00 -27.01
N PRO A 523 -34.97 6.40 -25.81
CA PRO A 523 -34.47 7.01 -24.58
C PRO A 523 -32.99 7.40 -24.63
N TRP A 524 -32.15 6.66 -25.37
CA TRP A 524 -30.74 6.99 -25.57
C TRP A 524 -30.60 8.25 -26.42
N GLY A 525 -31.22 8.29 -27.61
CA GLY A 525 -31.12 9.44 -28.50
C GLY A 525 -31.71 10.74 -27.91
N GLN A 526 -32.68 10.64 -27.00
CA GLN A 526 -33.15 11.78 -26.21
C GLN A 526 -32.09 12.28 -25.22
N THR A 527 -31.42 11.37 -24.49
CA THR A 527 -30.34 11.73 -23.56
C THR A 527 -29.16 12.36 -24.28
N ALA A 528 -28.74 11.78 -25.41
CA ALA A 528 -27.64 12.32 -26.21
C ALA A 528 -27.96 13.72 -26.77
N ARG A 529 -29.17 13.96 -27.29
CA ARG A 529 -29.59 15.32 -27.70
C ARG A 529 -29.65 16.31 -26.55
N PHE A 530 -30.03 15.86 -25.36
CA PHE A 530 -30.04 16.71 -24.17
C PHE A 530 -28.62 17.17 -23.83
N GLN A 531 -27.65 16.25 -23.83
CA GLN A 531 -26.24 16.57 -23.62
C GLN A 531 -25.70 17.47 -24.75
N ALA A 532 -26.07 17.21 -26.00
CA ALA A 532 -25.68 18.06 -27.13
C ALA A 532 -26.16 19.50 -26.95
N ALA A 533 -27.43 19.71 -26.58
CA ALA A 533 -27.97 21.03 -26.31
C ALA A 533 -27.26 21.75 -25.14
N GLU A 534 -26.88 21.01 -24.09
CA GLU A 534 -26.10 21.57 -22.98
C GLU A 534 -24.71 22.03 -23.46
N MET A 535 -24.06 21.25 -24.32
CA MET A 535 -22.75 21.60 -24.86
C MET A 535 -22.82 22.76 -25.85
N LEU A 536 -23.84 22.82 -26.72
CA LEU A 536 -24.07 23.96 -27.62
C LEU A 536 -24.24 25.27 -26.85
N ALA A 537 -25.00 25.25 -25.75
CA ALA A 537 -25.15 26.41 -24.88
C ALA A 537 -23.81 26.87 -24.29
N ARG A 538 -22.98 25.93 -23.81
CA ARG A 538 -21.63 26.24 -23.30
C ARG A 538 -20.66 26.74 -24.38
N ALA A 539 -20.87 26.33 -25.64
CA ALA A 539 -20.13 26.82 -26.80
C ALA A 539 -20.62 28.21 -27.29
N GLY A 540 -21.65 28.79 -26.67
CA GLY A 540 -22.25 30.06 -27.10
C GLY A 540 -23.26 29.94 -28.25
N LEU A 541 -23.59 28.72 -28.69
CA LEU A 541 -24.58 28.43 -29.73
C LEU A 541 -25.99 28.33 -29.12
N VAL A 542 -26.44 29.41 -28.50
CA VAL A 542 -27.67 29.47 -27.68
C VAL A 542 -28.93 29.12 -28.47
N GLU A 543 -29.06 29.62 -29.71
CA GLU A 543 -30.21 29.35 -30.57
C GLU A 543 -30.30 27.88 -31.00
N ASP A 544 -29.16 27.23 -31.23
CA ASP A 544 -29.11 25.80 -31.55
C ASP A 544 -29.50 24.95 -30.33
N ALA A 545 -29.01 25.32 -29.15
CA ALA A 545 -29.39 24.69 -27.89
C ALA A 545 -30.90 24.84 -27.62
N ARG A 546 -31.47 26.05 -27.83
CA ARG A 546 -32.91 26.33 -27.67
C ARG A 546 -33.74 25.42 -28.57
N ARG A 547 -33.41 25.34 -29.86
CA ARG A 547 -34.11 24.49 -30.83
C ARG A 547 -34.11 23.02 -30.41
N LEU A 548 -32.97 22.48 -29.96
CA LEU A 548 -32.89 21.10 -29.49
C LEU A 548 -33.71 20.85 -28.21
N TYR A 549 -33.66 21.76 -27.23
CA TYR A 549 -34.47 21.62 -26.02
C TYR A 549 -35.97 21.70 -26.29
N GLU A 550 -36.41 22.58 -27.20
CA GLU A 550 -37.81 22.65 -27.63
C GLU A 550 -38.28 21.37 -28.33
N GLN A 551 -37.44 20.82 -29.22
CA GLN A 551 -37.72 19.53 -29.88
C GLN A 551 -37.84 18.40 -28.85
N LEU A 552 -36.90 18.31 -27.91
CA LEU A 552 -36.94 17.34 -26.81
C LEU A 552 -38.21 17.51 -25.97
N LEU A 553 -38.59 18.75 -25.65
CA LEU A 553 -39.80 19.03 -24.88
C LEU A 553 -41.07 18.59 -25.61
N ARG A 554 -41.09 18.53 -26.94
CA ARG A 554 -42.24 18.01 -27.71
C ARG A 554 -42.34 16.49 -27.62
N ILE A 555 -41.20 15.78 -27.65
CA ILE A 555 -41.16 14.31 -27.74
C ILE A 555 -41.02 13.59 -26.38
N THR A 556 -40.55 14.26 -25.33
CA THR A 556 -40.38 13.65 -24.01
C THR A 556 -41.71 13.60 -23.24
N HIS A 557 -42.18 12.41 -22.90
CA HIS A 557 -43.41 12.21 -22.12
C HIS A 557 -43.19 12.28 -20.59
N ASP A 558 -42.00 11.92 -20.11
CA ASP A 558 -41.70 11.91 -18.68
C ASP A 558 -41.79 13.31 -18.05
N ARG A 559 -42.63 13.45 -17.02
CA ARG A 559 -42.93 14.75 -16.39
C ARG A 559 -41.70 15.39 -15.74
N LYS A 560 -40.80 14.60 -15.13
CA LYS A 560 -39.60 15.11 -14.47
C LYS A 560 -38.60 15.66 -15.50
N ARG A 561 -38.32 14.91 -16.56
CA ARG A 561 -37.44 15.35 -17.67
C ARG A 561 -37.97 16.61 -18.36
N ARG A 562 -39.28 16.72 -18.56
CA ARG A 562 -39.92 17.95 -19.10
C ARG A 562 -39.70 19.19 -18.22
N ILE A 563 -39.69 19.03 -16.89
CA ILE A 563 -39.39 20.13 -15.96
C ILE A 563 -37.95 20.60 -16.15
N VAL A 564 -36.99 19.67 -16.21
CA VAL A 564 -35.57 19.99 -16.45
C VAL A 564 -35.39 20.72 -17.77
N LEU A 565 -36.03 20.25 -18.85
CA LEU A 565 -35.97 20.91 -20.17
C LEU A 565 -36.49 22.35 -20.13
N ARG A 566 -37.62 22.61 -19.45
CA ARG A 566 -38.16 23.97 -19.27
C ARG A 566 -37.22 24.86 -18.46
N GLN A 567 -36.61 24.32 -17.42
CA GLN A 567 -35.63 25.05 -16.61
C GLN A 567 -34.40 25.44 -17.45
N ARG A 568 -33.88 24.53 -18.29
CA ARG A 568 -32.77 24.83 -19.21
C ARG A 568 -33.16 25.90 -20.24
N LEU A 569 -34.35 25.81 -20.85
CA LEU A 569 -34.84 26.85 -21.76
C LEU A 569 -34.94 28.22 -21.07
N GLN A 570 -35.44 28.27 -19.83
CA GLN A 570 -35.49 29.52 -19.07
C GLN A 570 -34.10 30.07 -18.75
N GLN A 571 -33.12 29.21 -18.43
CA GLN A 571 -31.74 29.63 -18.20
C GLN A 571 -31.12 30.27 -19.44
N LEU A 572 -31.38 29.73 -20.64
CA LEU A 572 -30.88 30.31 -21.90
C LEU A 572 -31.45 31.70 -22.16
N HIS A 573 -32.74 31.95 -21.87
CA HIS A 573 -33.36 33.27 -22.03
C HIS A 573 -32.80 34.33 -21.08
N LEU A 574 -32.17 33.92 -19.97
CA LEU A 574 -31.55 34.84 -19.00
C LEU A 574 -30.07 35.12 -19.34
N GLN A 575 -29.51 34.45 -20.34
CA GLN A 575 -28.14 34.63 -20.82
C GLN A 575 -28.07 35.53 -22.07
N GLU A 576 -29.23 35.86 -22.65
CA GLU A 576 -29.44 36.94 -23.62
C GLU A 576 -29.58 38.28 -22.90
#